data_AF-A0AAW4PKE5-F1
#
_entry.id   AF-A0AAW4PKE5-F1
#
_cell.length_a   1.000
_cell.length_b   1.000
_cell.length_c   1.000
_cell.angle_alpha   90.00
_cell.angle_beta   90.00
_cell.angle_gamma   90.00
#
_symmetry.space_group_name_H-M   'P 1'
#
loop_
_entity.id
_entity.type
_entity.pdbx_description
1 polymer ?
#
loop_
_entity_poly.entity_id
_entity_poly.type
_entity_poly.pdbx_seq_one_letter_code
_entity_poly.pdbx_strand_id
1 'polypeptide(L)'
;MDDTERIFKLGVTLGLGALLRRILPFSTHSIIKAVSISHLLNFVFNGHLWVFFRHHVQPERINNSYDDFAAWMDRLEHLGKTSDSIAAVAVYGSYSRAQLSDESDLDIRVVRYPGTVNAIVSSSLVCRERARASLSVFPLDIYLLDSPDSLQRLRDDEVPEVLVDKENWIRPERDNCASDGDTAQ
;
A
#
# COMPACT_ATOMS: atom_id res chain seq x y z
N MET A 1 -11.05 2.33 -3.32
CA MET A 1 -10.72 1.40 -2.22
C MET A 1 -11.53 0.15 -2.44
N ASP A 2 -10.84 -0.97 -2.63
CA ASP A 2 -11.49 -2.24 -2.95
C ASP A 2 -12.22 -2.83 -1.73
N ASP A 3 -13.24 -3.64 -1.99
CA ASP A 3 -14.14 -4.17 -0.97
C ASP A 3 -13.39 -4.99 0.08
N THR A 4 -12.32 -5.69 -0.31
CA THR A 4 -11.50 -6.48 0.60
C THR A 4 -10.83 -5.64 1.68
N GLU A 5 -10.21 -4.51 1.32
CA GLU A 5 -9.57 -3.62 2.30
C GLU A 5 -10.63 -3.03 3.25
N ARG A 6 -11.83 -2.72 2.74
CA ARG A 6 -12.95 -2.22 3.54
C ARG A 6 -13.43 -3.25 4.55
N ILE A 7 -13.67 -4.48 4.10
CA ILE A 7 -14.11 -5.58 4.96
C ILE A 7 -13.04 -5.91 6.00
N PHE A 8 -11.77 -5.92 5.62
CA PHE A 8 -10.66 -6.14 6.53
C PHE A 8 -10.60 -5.08 7.63
N LYS A 9 -10.65 -3.79 7.28
CA LYS A 9 -10.65 -2.68 8.25
C LYS A 9 -11.83 -2.74 9.21
N LEU A 10 -13.02 -3.08 8.71
CA LEU A 10 -14.21 -3.27 9.55
C LEU A 10 -14.04 -4.46 10.49
N GLY A 11 -13.53 -5.58 9.97
CA GLY A 11 -13.26 -6.80 10.74
C GLY A 11 -12.27 -6.56 11.88
N VAL A 12 -11.14 -5.89 11.60
CA VAL A 12 -10.15 -5.50 12.63
C VAL A 12 -10.79 -4.62 13.70
N THR A 13 -11.57 -3.62 13.28
CA THR A 13 -12.23 -2.69 14.21
C THR A 13 -13.21 -3.42 15.14
N LEU A 14 -14.05 -4.31 14.59
CA LEU A 14 -15.02 -5.07 15.38
C LEU A 14 -14.33 -6.10 16.28
N GLY A 15 -13.33 -6.83 15.76
CA GLY A 15 -12.59 -7.84 16.51
C GLY A 15 -11.83 -7.25 17.70
N LEU A 16 -11.11 -6.14 17.47
CA LEU A 16 -10.40 -5.43 18.53
C LEU A 16 -11.37 -4.79 19.54
N GLY A 17 -12.51 -4.27 19.07
CA GLY A 17 -13.57 -3.78 19.96
C GLY A 17 -14.13 -4.88 20.87
N ALA A 18 -14.38 -6.08 20.33
CA ALA A 18 -14.82 -7.23 21.11
C ALA A 18 -13.78 -7.69 22.14
N LEU A 19 -12.49 -7.66 21.78
CA LEU A 19 -11.39 -7.99 22.69
C LEU A 19 -11.28 -6.96 23.82
N LEU A 20 -11.26 -5.67 23.49
CA LEU A 20 -11.20 -4.59 24.48
C LEU A 20 -12.39 -4.61 25.43
N ARG A 21 -13.59 -4.98 24.94
CA ARG A 21 -14.77 -5.14 25.78
C ARG A 21 -14.60 -6.18 26.89
N ARG A 22 -13.79 -7.22 26.67
CA ARG A 22 -13.50 -8.26 27.68
C ARG A 22 -12.49 -7.80 28.72
N ILE A 23 -11.59 -6.88 28.35
CA ILE A 23 -10.53 -6.37 29.22
C ILE A 23 -11.02 -5.17 30.04
N LEU A 24 -11.85 -4.31 29.43
CA LEU A 24 -12.38 -3.13 30.08
C LEU A 24 -13.42 -3.51 31.14
N PRO A 25 -13.40 -2.85 32.32
CA PRO A 25 -14.36 -3.11 33.37
C PRO A 25 -15.79 -2.88 32.87
N PHE A 26 -16.72 -3.70 33.34
CA PHE A 26 -18.14 -3.58 33.02
C PHE A 26 -18.66 -2.22 33.49
N SER A 27 -18.73 -1.29 32.53
CA SER A 27 -19.34 0.02 32.66
C SER A 27 -20.43 0.15 31.61
N THR A 28 -21.48 0.92 31.88
CA THR A 28 -22.59 1.20 30.95
C THR A 28 -22.10 1.74 29.59
N HIS A 29 -20.90 2.34 29.56
CA HIS A 29 -20.28 2.90 28.35
C HIS A 29 -19.12 2.07 27.78
N SER A 30 -18.92 0.84 28.27
CA SER A 30 -17.80 -0.03 27.87
C SER A 30 -17.79 -0.36 26.37
N ILE A 31 -18.95 -0.53 25.73
CA ILE A 31 -19.04 -0.78 24.29
C ILE A 31 -18.59 0.44 23.49
N ILE A 32 -19.10 1.63 23.84
CA ILE A 32 -18.73 2.89 23.18
C ILE A 32 -17.23 3.11 23.33
N LYS A 33 -16.67 2.97 24.54
CA LYS A 33 -15.23 3.09 24.79
C LYS A 33 -14.42 2.09 23.96
N ALA A 34 -14.83 0.82 23.91
CA ALA A 34 -14.12 -0.21 23.16
C ALA A 34 -14.13 0.06 21.64
N VAL A 35 -15.27 0.45 21.08
CA VAL A 35 -15.39 0.79 19.66
C VAL A 35 -14.60 2.05 19.34
N SER A 36 -14.66 3.09 20.17
CA SER A 36 -13.89 4.33 19.99
C SER A 36 -12.38 4.10 20.05
N ILE A 37 -11.89 3.32 21.03
CA ILE A 37 -10.46 2.98 21.14
C ILE A 37 -10.04 2.11 19.94
N SER A 38 -10.84 1.13 19.55
CA SER A 38 -10.55 0.28 18.39
C SER A 38 -10.48 1.09 17.10
N HIS A 39 -11.44 2.00 16.89
CA HIS A 39 -11.45 2.91 15.75
C HIS A 39 -10.24 3.86 15.75
N LEU A 40 -9.88 4.40 16.93
CA LEU A 40 -8.69 5.25 17.08
C LEU A 40 -7.41 4.48 16.77
N LEU A 41 -7.25 3.25 17.27
CA LEU A 41 -6.11 2.41 16.96
C LEU A 41 -6.05 2.09 15.46
N ASN A 42 -7.17 1.75 14.85
CA ASN A 42 -7.24 1.54 13.40
C ASN A 42 -6.85 2.81 12.64
N PHE A 43 -7.32 3.98 13.07
CA PHE A 43 -6.94 5.28 12.49
C PHE A 43 -5.42 5.56 12.60
N VAL A 44 -4.82 5.26 13.76
CA VAL A 44 -3.38 5.41 14.01
C VAL A 44 -2.56 4.47 13.11
N PHE A 45 -2.86 3.17 13.12
CA PHE A 45 -2.11 2.18 12.36
C PHE A 45 -2.33 2.29 10.85
N ASN A 46 -3.45 2.88 10.43
CA ASN A 46 -3.73 3.10 9.01
C ASN A 46 -3.04 4.35 8.44
N GLY A 47 -2.09 4.95 9.16
CA GLY A 47 -1.24 6.04 8.66
C GLY A 47 -1.91 7.42 8.60
N HIS A 48 -3.22 7.53 8.87
CA HIS A 48 -3.93 8.82 8.82
C HIS A 48 -3.44 9.81 9.88
N LEU A 49 -3.05 9.32 11.06
CA LEU A 49 -2.43 10.16 12.07
C LEU A 49 -1.10 10.74 11.56
N TRP A 50 -0.35 9.99 10.74
CA TRP A 50 0.92 10.45 10.20
C TRP A 50 0.75 11.50 9.10
N VAL A 51 -0.24 11.33 8.22
CA VAL A 51 -0.64 12.36 7.26
C VAL A 51 -0.95 13.68 7.97
N PHE A 52 -1.64 13.64 9.11
CA PHE A 52 -1.89 14.82 9.94
C PHE A 52 -0.60 15.44 10.49
N PHE A 53 0.31 14.65 11.06
CA PHE A 53 1.58 15.14 11.61
C PHE A 53 2.50 15.74 10.52
N ARG A 54 2.55 15.12 9.34
CA ARG A 54 3.29 15.61 8.16
C ARG A 54 2.89 17.03 7.77
N HIS A 55 1.59 17.29 7.71
CA HIS A 55 1.09 18.58 7.25
C HIS A 55 1.14 19.67 8.32
N HIS A 56 1.18 19.33 9.62
CA HIS A 56 0.95 20.32 10.68
C HIS A 56 2.10 20.46 11.69
N VAL A 57 3.04 19.51 11.78
CA VAL A 57 4.02 19.48 12.88
C VAL A 57 5.47 19.46 12.42
N GLN A 58 5.85 18.63 11.44
CA GLN A 58 7.26 18.47 11.03
C GLN A 58 7.42 18.23 9.51
N PRO A 59 7.22 19.26 8.66
CA PRO A 59 7.47 19.14 7.22
C PRO A 59 8.95 18.86 6.89
N GLU A 60 9.90 19.43 7.64
CA GLU A 60 11.35 19.32 7.38
C GLU A 60 11.97 17.95 7.70
N ARG A 61 11.23 17.06 8.38
CA ARG A 61 11.74 15.75 8.82
C ARG A 61 11.47 14.63 7.83
N ILE A 62 10.80 14.96 6.73
CA ILE A 62 10.50 14.07 5.61
C ILE A 62 11.50 14.41 4.50
N ASN A 63 12.78 14.28 4.82
CA ASN A 63 13.82 14.35 3.81
C ASN A 63 14.23 12.90 3.57
N ASN A 64 13.44 12.20 2.74
CA ASN A 64 13.75 10.81 2.43
C ASN A 64 14.90 10.83 1.44
N SER A 65 16.02 10.24 1.84
CA SER A 65 17.11 10.06 0.91
C SER A 65 16.66 9.12 -0.21
N TYR A 66 17.25 9.25 -1.40
CA TYR A 66 17.06 8.29 -2.48
C TYR A 66 17.35 6.84 -2.01
N ASP A 67 18.27 6.68 -1.06
CA ASP A 67 18.60 5.38 -0.46
C ASP A 67 17.42 4.79 0.34
N ASP A 68 16.62 5.62 1.03
CA ASP A 68 15.42 5.17 1.74
C ASP A 68 14.35 4.68 0.75
N PHE A 69 14.18 5.38 -0.38
CA PHE A 69 13.29 4.95 -1.45
C PHE A 69 13.73 3.61 -2.03
N ALA A 70 15.02 3.47 -2.37
CA ALA A 70 15.59 2.22 -2.88
C ALA A 70 15.38 1.07 -1.89
N ALA A 71 15.66 1.31 -0.60
CA ALA A 71 15.44 0.31 0.45
C ALA A 71 13.96 -0.11 0.58
N TRP A 72 13.01 0.82 0.39
CA TRP A 72 11.59 0.50 0.38
C TRP A 72 11.17 -0.29 -0.85
N MET A 73 11.69 0.04 -2.03
CA MET A 73 11.44 -0.72 -3.26
C MET A 73 11.96 -2.15 -3.14
N ASP A 74 13.22 -2.34 -2.72
CA ASP A 74 13.81 -3.67 -2.51
C ASP A 74 13.01 -4.50 -1.51
N ARG A 75 12.56 -3.86 -0.42
CA ARG A 75 11.72 -4.48 0.60
C ARG A 75 10.38 -4.94 0.04
N LEU A 76 9.71 -4.12 -0.76
CA LEU A 76 8.40 -4.43 -1.33
C LEU A 76 8.51 -5.45 -2.46
N GLU A 77 9.58 -5.39 -3.25
CA GLU A 77 9.92 -6.39 -4.24
C GLU A 77 10.17 -7.76 -3.56
N HIS A 78 10.98 -7.79 -2.50
CA HIS A 78 11.21 -9.00 -1.71
C HIS A 78 9.90 -9.54 -1.11
N LEU A 79 9.04 -8.67 -0.60
CA LEU A 79 7.74 -9.06 -0.06
C LEU A 79 6.81 -9.64 -1.14
N GLY A 80 6.80 -9.07 -2.35
CA GLY A 80 6.05 -9.62 -3.49
C GLY A 80 6.58 -10.98 -3.93
N LYS A 81 7.91 -11.15 -4.00
CA LYS A 81 8.56 -12.41 -4.37
C LYS A 81 8.30 -13.53 -3.35
N THR A 82 8.38 -13.21 -2.07
CA THR A 82 8.29 -14.21 -0.97
C THR A 82 6.87 -14.54 -0.53
N SER A 83 5.88 -13.69 -0.83
CA SER A 83 4.50 -13.91 -0.40
C SER A 83 3.68 -14.65 -1.45
N ASP A 84 3.16 -15.83 -1.09
CA ASP A 84 2.25 -16.61 -1.96
C ASP A 84 0.87 -15.97 -2.11
N SER A 85 0.54 -14.97 -1.28
CA SER A 85 -0.74 -14.25 -1.35
C SER A 85 -0.73 -13.07 -2.33
N ILE A 86 0.46 -12.68 -2.82
CA ILE A 86 0.66 -11.52 -3.69
C ILE A 86 1.04 -12.00 -5.09
N ALA A 87 0.29 -11.52 -6.07
CA ALA A 87 0.48 -11.82 -7.49
C ALA A 87 1.38 -10.78 -8.17
N ALA A 88 1.18 -9.49 -7.86
CA ALA A 88 1.97 -8.41 -8.44
C ALA A 88 2.16 -7.23 -7.47
N VAL A 89 3.25 -6.49 -7.69
CA VAL A 89 3.59 -5.24 -7.01
C VAL A 89 4.07 -4.25 -8.07
N ALA A 90 3.40 -3.10 -8.17
CA ALA A 90 3.74 -2.04 -9.11
C ALA A 90 3.80 -0.69 -8.41
N VAL A 91 4.76 0.13 -8.82
CA VAL A 91 4.97 1.50 -8.34
C VAL A 91 4.39 2.47 -9.39
N TYR A 92 3.66 3.46 -8.91
CA TYR A 92 2.98 4.49 -9.71
C TYR A 92 3.42 5.89 -9.23
N GLY A 93 2.92 6.94 -9.91
CA GLY A 93 3.08 8.32 -9.47
C GLY A 93 4.36 9.02 -9.95
N SER A 94 4.84 9.99 -9.17
CA SER A 94 5.95 10.89 -9.55
C SER A 94 7.30 10.17 -9.75
N TYR A 95 7.49 9.02 -9.10
CA TYR A 95 8.64 8.14 -9.28
C TYR A 95 8.71 7.59 -10.72
N SER A 96 7.60 7.04 -11.23
CA SER A 96 7.50 6.50 -12.59
C SER A 96 7.69 7.58 -13.69
N ARG A 97 7.38 8.85 -13.36
CA ARG A 97 7.54 9.99 -14.29
C ARG A 97 8.94 10.63 -14.28
N ALA A 98 9.91 10.04 -13.57
CA ALA A 98 11.26 10.59 -13.38
C ALA A 98 11.28 12.03 -12.82
N GLN A 99 10.21 12.42 -12.11
CA GLN A 99 10.06 13.71 -11.43
C GLN A 99 10.13 13.49 -9.90
N LEU A 100 11.15 12.75 -9.46
CA LEU A 100 11.42 12.61 -8.04
C LEU A 100 11.77 13.98 -7.46
N SER A 101 10.95 14.42 -6.53
CA SER A 101 11.28 15.47 -5.57
C SER A 101 11.45 14.84 -4.20
N ASP A 102 12.21 15.47 -3.30
CA ASP A 102 12.43 14.96 -1.94
C ASP A 102 11.12 14.83 -1.12
N GLU A 103 10.04 15.47 -1.60
CA GLU A 103 8.69 15.43 -1.00
C GLU A 103 7.75 14.41 -1.65
N SER A 104 8.20 13.70 -2.70
CA SER A 104 7.37 12.78 -3.48
C SER A 104 6.85 11.60 -2.66
N ASP A 105 5.55 11.30 -2.80
CA ASP A 105 4.95 10.11 -2.21
C ASP A 105 5.27 8.86 -3.04
N LEU A 106 5.55 7.75 -2.35
CA LEU A 106 5.74 6.45 -3.00
C LEU A 106 4.40 5.73 -3.11
N ASP A 107 3.76 5.87 -4.27
CA ASP A 107 2.52 5.20 -4.64
C ASP A 107 2.78 3.74 -5.06
N ILE A 108 2.31 2.78 -4.29
CA ILE A 108 2.40 1.35 -4.64
C ILE A 108 1.01 0.74 -4.74
N ARG A 109 0.87 -0.15 -5.71
CA ARG A 109 -0.29 -1.00 -5.91
C ARG A 109 0.15 -2.45 -5.80
N VAL A 110 -0.47 -3.18 -4.87
CA VAL A 110 -0.25 -4.61 -4.65
C VAL A 110 -1.47 -5.35 -5.14
N VAL A 111 -1.30 -6.27 -6.09
CA VAL A 111 -2.38 -7.15 -6.55
C VAL A 111 -2.25 -8.49 -5.83
N ARG A 112 -3.31 -8.92 -5.16
CA ARG A 112 -3.35 -10.23 -4.49
C ARG A 112 -3.87 -11.33 -5.42
N TYR A 113 -3.55 -12.56 -5.08
CA TYR A 113 -4.28 -13.70 -5.63
C TYR A 113 -5.72 -13.75 -5.09
N PRO A 114 -6.66 -14.33 -5.86
CA PRO A 114 -8.03 -14.55 -5.39
C PRO A 114 -8.08 -15.48 -4.17
N GLY A 115 -9.16 -15.38 -3.39
CA GLY A 115 -9.41 -16.21 -2.20
C GLY A 115 -9.34 -15.46 -0.88
N THR A 116 -10.14 -15.90 0.10
CA THR A 116 -10.30 -15.26 1.41
C THR A 116 -9.04 -15.29 2.26
N VAL A 117 -8.27 -16.39 2.20
CA VAL A 117 -7.00 -16.49 2.92
C VAL A 117 -6.00 -15.49 2.36
N ASN A 118 -5.87 -15.43 1.03
CA ASN A 118 -5.01 -14.46 0.35
C ASN A 118 -5.43 -13.03 0.66
N ALA A 119 -6.73 -12.74 0.70
CA ALA A 119 -7.29 -11.45 1.11
C ALA A 119 -6.85 -11.05 2.53
N ILE A 120 -6.97 -11.95 3.51
CA ILE A 120 -6.57 -11.66 4.90
C ILE A 120 -5.05 -11.49 5.03
N VAL A 121 -4.28 -12.40 4.44
CA VAL A 121 -2.81 -12.38 4.53
C VAL A 121 -2.25 -11.15 3.84
N SER A 122 -2.65 -10.86 2.61
CA SER A 122 -2.19 -9.68 1.87
C SER A 122 -2.62 -8.38 2.55
N SER A 123 -3.86 -8.28 3.06
CA SER A 123 -4.31 -7.10 3.83
C SER A 123 -3.49 -6.89 5.10
N SER A 124 -3.13 -7.98 5.79
CA SER A 124 -2.29 -7.92 6.99
C SER A 124 -0.86 -7.48 6.66
N LEU A 125 -0.29 -7.96 5.55
CA LEU A 125 1.03 -7.56 5.07
C LEU A 125 1.06 -6.07 4.69
N VAL A 126 0.08 -5.61 3.91
CA VAL A 126 -0.04 -4.20 3.51
C VAL A 126 -0.24 -3.30 4.73
N CYS A 127 -1.10 -3.70 5.67
CA CYS A 127 -1.29 -2.97 6.93
C CYS A 127 0.02 -2.88 7.74
N ARG A 128 0.79 -3.97 7.81
CA ARG A 128 2.10 -3.98 8.49
C ARG A 128 3.10 -3.03 7.85
N GLU A 129 3.21 -3.03 6.52
CA GLU A 129 4.14 -2.13 5.84
C GLU A 129 3.69 -0.66 5.95
N ARG A 130 2.38 -0.38 5.90
CA ARG A 130 1.83 0.96 6.17
C ARG A 130 2.16 1.44 7.59
N ALA A 131 2.01 0.56 8.58
CA ALA A 131 2.39 0.87 9.96
C ALA A 131 3.90 1.10 10.11
N ARG A 132 4.74 0.27 9.46
CA ARG A 132 6.20 0.44 9.47
C ARG A 132 6.63 1.75 8.79
N ALA A 133 6.05 2.10 7.65
CA ALA A 133 6.31 3.37 6.99
C ALA A 133 5.90 4.55 7.88
N SER A 134 4.74 4.46 8.53
CA SER A 134 4.29 5.47 9.50
C SER A 134 5.26 5.63 10.68
N LEU A 135 5.80 4.54 11.20
CA LEU A 135 6.81 4.57 12.28
C LEU A 135 8.17 5.10 11.82
N SER A 136 8.52 4.88 10.55
CA SER A 136 9.78 5.32 9.95
C SER A 136 9.66 6.70 9.30
N VAL A 137 8.51 7.37 9.44
CA VAL A 137 8.24 8.70 8.88
C VAL A 137 8.27 8.74 7.35
N PHE A 138 8.18 7.58 6.69
CA PHE A 138 8.29 7.47 5.24
C PHE A 138 6.92 7.64 4.56
N PRO A 139 6.78 8.48 3.51
CA PRO A 139 5.55 8.73 2.79
C PRO A 139 5.23 7.58 1.82
N LEU A 140 4.73 6.49 2.39
CA LEU A 140 4.28 5.31 1.66
C LEU A 140 2.76 5.34 1.46
N ASP A 141 2.29 5.37 0.21
CA ASP A 141 0.89 5.14 -0.12
C ASP A 141 0.70 3.80 -0.84
N ILE A 142 0.49 2.74 -0.06
CA ILE A 142 0.33 1.37 -0.54
C ILE A 142 -1.14 0.97 -0.55
N TYR A 143 -1.66 0.52 -1.70
CA TYR A 143 -3.02 -0.01 -1.83
C TYR A 143 -3.02 -1.48 -2.24
N LEU A 144 -3.97 -2.21 -1.66
CA LEU A 144 -4.25 -3.59 -2.03
C LEU A 144 -5.39 -3.62 -3.05
N LEU A 145 -5.17 -4.31 -4.16
CA LEU A 145 -6.12 -4.47 -5.25
C LEU A 145 -6.60 -5.92 -5.34
N ASP A 146 -7.91 -6.08 -5.55
CA ASP A 146 -8.57 -7.39 -5.62
C ASP A 146 -8.38 -8.09 -6.96
N SER A 147 -8.22 -7.32 -8.03
CA SER A 147 -7.93 -7.82 -9.37
C SER A 147 -7.00 -6.87 -10.12
N PRO A 148 -6.25 -7.38 -11.11
CA PRO A 148 -5.46 -6.53 -12.01
C PRO A 148 -6.34 -5.58 -12.84
N ASP A 149 -7.63 -5.88 -13.04
CA ASP A 149 -8.56 -4.98 -13.75
C ASP A 149 -8.74 -3.64 -13.02
N SER A 150 -8.54 -3.60 -11.70
CA SER A 150 -8.53 -2.34 -10.94
C SER A 150 -7.38 -1.42 -11.36
N LEU A 151 -6.31 -1.95 -11.99
CA LEU A 151 -5.21 -1.15 -12.55
C LEU A 151 -5.62 -0.42 -13.84
N GLN A 152 -6.59 -0.94 -14.60
CA GLN A 152 -7.10 -0.28 -15.82
C GLN A 152 -7.92 0.99 -15.52
N ARG A 153 -8.21 1.27 -14.24
CA ARG A 153 -8.85 2.52 -13.82
C ARG A 153 -7.84 3.64 -13.56
N LEU A 154 -6.54 3.33 -13.60
CA LEU A 154 -5.48 4.33 -13.51
C LEU A 154 -5.33 5.02 -14.87
N ARG A 155 -4.82 6.25 -14.86
CA ARG A 155 -4.71 7.03 -16.09
C ARG A 155 -3.68 6.39 -17.03
N ASP A 156 -3.95 6.44 -18.32
CA ASP A 156 -3.09 5.87 -19.36
C ASP A 156 -1.69 6.52 -19.43
N ASP A 157 -1.50 7.70 -18.83
CA ASP A 157 -0.22 8.43 -18.78
C ASP A 157 0.70 8.01 -17.63
N GLU A 158 0.24 7.16 -16.71
CA GLU A 158 1.06 6.62 -15.62
C GLU A 158 1.56 5.21 -15.95
N VAL A 159 2.70 5.12 -16.64
CA VAL A 159 3.36 3.83 -16.94
C VAL A 159 3.89 3.22 -15.63
N PRO A 160 3.37 2.08 -15.14
CA PRO A 160 3.84 1.50 -13.89
C PRO A 160 5.29 1.02 -13.99
N GLU A 161 6.05 1.22 -12.92
CA GLU A 161 7.26 0.45 -12.69
C GLU A 161 6.90 -0.85 -11.96
N VAL A 162 6.97 -1.96 -12.69
CA VAL A 162 6.62 -3.28 -12.17
C VAL A 162 7.82 -3.84 -11.40
N LEU A 163 7.67 -3.98 -10.08
CA LEU A 163 8.68 -4.61 -9.22
C LEU A 163 8.55 -6.14 -9.26
N VAL A 164 7.32 -6.63 -9.18
CA VAL A 164 7.01 -8.06 -9.19
C VAL A 164 5.75 -8.28 -10.01
N ASP A 165 5.81 -9.24 -10.91
CA ASP A 165 4.63 -9.76 -11.59
C ASP A 165 4.85 -11.24 -11.88
N LYS A 166 4.16 -12.09 -11.11
CA LYS A 166 4.31 -13.55 -11.21
C LYS A 166 3.56 -14.14 -12.40
N GLU A 167 2.54 -13.43 -12.88
CA GLU A 167 1.58 -13.94 -13.86
C GLU A 167 1.60 -13.13 -15.19
N ASN A 168 2.52 -12.16 -15.30
CA ASN A 168 2.61 -11.22 -16.43
C ASN A 168 1.29 -10.47 -16.71
N TRP A 169 0.58 -10.09 -15.64
CA TRP A 169 -0.66 -9.33 -15.72
C TRP A 169 -0.44 -7.87 -16.11
N ILE A 170 0.70 -7.30 -15.75
CA ILE A 170 1.06 -5.91 -16.01
C ILE A 170 2.08 -5.91 -17.15
N ARG A 171 1.62 -5.62 -18.37
CA ARG A 171 2.53 -5.47 -19.51
C ARG A 171 3.23 -4.11 -19.40
N PRO A 172 4.56 -4.05 -19.23
CA PRO A 172 5.26 -2.81 -19.48
C PRO A 172 5.20 -2.56 -20.99
N GLU A 173 4.59 -1.46 -21.43
CA GLU A 173 4.80 -0.96 -22.80
C GLU A 173 6.25 -0.46 -22.92
N ARG A 174 7.19 -1.38 -23.10
CA ARG A 174 8.56 -1.09 -23.53
C ARG A 174 9.01 -2.11 -24.58
N ASP A 175 8.22 -2.27 -25.63
CA ASP A 175 8.59 -3.04 -26.83
C ASP A 175 8.39 -2.24 -28.14
N ASN A 176 8.68 -0.93 -28.13
CA ASN A 176 8.73 -0.10 -29.35
C ASN A 176 10.12 0.52 -29.61
N CYS A 177 11.19 -0.23 -29.38
CA CYS A 177 12.53 0.12 -29.85
C CYS A 177 13.27 -1.10 -30.43
N ALA A 178 12.64 -1.80 -31.37
CA ALA A 178 13.33 -2.77 -32.22
C ALA A 178 12.50 -3.05 -33.49
N SER A 179 12.47 -2.13 -34.44
CA SER A 179 12.30 -2.43 -35.88
C SER A 179 12.23 -1.17 -36.75
N ASP A 180 13.25 -0.31 -36.70
CA ASP A 180 13.63 0.39 -37.93
C ASP A 180 14.65 -0.49 -38.64
N GLY A 181 14.08 -1.49 -39.32
CA GLY A 181 14.78 -2.27 -40.32
C GLY A 181 15.22 -1.35 -41.45
N ASP A 182 16.53 -1.19 -41.57
CA ASP A 182 17.26 -1.62 -42.76
C ASP A 182 16.37 -1.95 -43.97
N THR A 183 15.99 -0.94 -44.75
CA THR A 183 15.67 -1.06 -46.19
C THR A 183 15.41 0.32 -46.79
N ALA A 184 16.43 0.91 -47.39
CA ALA A 184 16.23 1.82 -48.52
C ALA A 184 17.29 1.47 -49.57
N GLN A 185 16.78 0.86 -50.64
CA GLN A 185 17.45 0.64 -51.92
C GLN A 185 17.78 1.95 -52.62
#